data_AF-J3RZG7-F1
#
_entry.id   AF-J3RZG7-F1
#
_cell.length_a   1.000
_cell.length_b   1.000
_cell.length_c   1.000
_cell.angle_alpha   90.00
_cell.angle_beta   90.00
_cell.angle_gamma   90.00
#
_symmetry.space_group_name_H-M   'P 1'
#
loop_
_entity.id
_entity.type
_entity.pdbx_description
1 polymer ?
#
loop_
_entity_poly.entity_id
_entity_poly.type
_entity_poly.pdbx_seq_one_letter_code
_entity_poly.pdbx_strand_id
1 'polypeptide(L)'
;MADRARPWSLEELRNEALPKREIVHFLQEQAAHRFLAEHKLLGQIKNVAKTASKDQLITAYNQLFETKSFKDTESTEQVAEQVKNIKIDESQTKMTKSEEVVDEVSPKYTKSILKKGDKINFPKKGDIVHCWYTGKLQDGTVFDTNIQSSSKKKKASKPLSFKVGVGKVIRGWDEALLTMSKGEKANLEIEPEWAYGKKGQPDAKIPPNAKLFFEIELVDIE
;
A
#
# COMPACT_ATOMS: atom_id res chain seq x y z
N MET A 1 -6.58 -13.87 -9.47
CA MET A 1 -7.39 -12.80 -10.08
C MET A 1 -8.36 -12.29 -9.03
N ALA A 2 -8.19 -11.05 -8.56
CA ALA A 2 -9.16 -10.43 -7.66
C ALA A 2 -10.20 -9.69 -8.52
N ASP A 3 -11.48 -9.98 -8.33
CA ASP A 3 -12.54 -9.20 -8.97
C ASP A 3 -12.70 -7.88 -8.21
N ARG A 4 -12.11 -6.81 -8.75
CA ARG A 4 -12.21 -5.47 -8.17
C ARG A 4 -13.63 -4.97 -8.48
N ALA A 5 -14.46 -4.86 -7.45
CA ALA A 5 -15.83 -4.38 -7.59
C ALA A 5 -15.86 -2.89 -8.02
N ARG A 6 -16.81 -2.53 -8.89
CA ARG A 6 -17.03 -1.13 -9.33
C ARG A 6 -17.55 -0.30 -8.15
N PRO A 7 -16.83 0.73 -7.65
CA PRO A 7 -17.31 1.56 -6.54
C PRO A 7 -18.50 2.47 -6.91
N TRP A 8 -18.67 2.75 -8.20
CA TRP A 8 -19.72 3.63 -8.73
C TRP A 8 -20.38 3.04 -9.98
N SER A 9 -21.68 3.24 -10.07
CA SER A 9 -22.52 2.96 -11.25
C SER A 9 -22.34 4.03 -12.33
N LEU A 10 -22.75 3.74 -13.57
CA LEU A 10 -22.63 4.70 -14.67
C LEU A 10 -23.53 5.94 -14.51
N GLU A 11 -24.64 5.81 -13.79
CA GLU A 11 -25.52 6.91 -13.44
C GLU A 11 -24.89 7.83 -12.37
N GLU A 12 -24.22 7.25 -11.36
CA GLU A 12 -23.45 7.98 -10.36
C GLU A 12 -22.27 8.74 -10.98
N LEU A 13 -21.53 8.09 -11.89
CA LEU A 13 -20.42 8.72 -12.60
C LEU A 13 -20.87 9.82 -13.56
N ARG A 14 -22.14 9.82 -14.00
CA ARG A 14 -22.75 10.93 -14.74
C ARG A 14 -23.23 12.05 -13.81
N ASN A 15 -23.82 11.71 -12.66
CA ASN A 15 -24.33 12.66 -11.67
C ASN A 15 -23.29 13.72 -11.26
N GLU A 16 -23.64 15.01 -11.37
CA GLU A 16 -22.75 16.14 -11.08
C GLU A 16 -22.24 16.19 -9.64
N ALA A 17 -22.95 15.56 -8.69
CA ALA A 17 -22.50 15.43 -7.30
C ALA A 17 -21.14 14.71 -7.16
N LEU A 18 -20.76 13.86 -8.13
CA LEU A 18 -19.48 13.14 -8.13
C LEU A 18 -18.37 14.00 -8.78
N PRO A 19 -17.36 14.49 -8.04
CA PRO A 19 -16.36 15.39 -8.59
C PRO A 19 -15.45 14.68 -9.60
N LYS A 20 -15.16 15.35 -10.74
CA LYS A 20 -14.20 14.83 -11.74
C LYS A 20 -12.84 14.42 -11.13
N ARG A 21 -12.42 15.08 -10.04
CA ARG A 21 -11.16 14.81 -9.32
C ARG A 21 -11.16 13.44 -8.66
N GLU A 22 -12.27 13.00 -8.08
CA GLU A 22 -12.38 11.67 -7.44
C GLU A 22 -12.29 10.57 -8.49
N ILE A 23 -12.97 10.76 -9.63
CA ILE A 23 -12.92 9.81 -10.75
C ILE A 23 -11.49 9.72 -11.31
N VAL A 24 -10.80 10.85 -11.49
CA VAL A 24 -9.38 10.87 -11.90
C VAL A 24 -8.48 10.21 -10.87
N HIS A 25 -8.65 10.49 -9.57
CA HIS A 25 -7.86 9.88 -8.50
C HIS A 25 -8.02 8.36 -8.51
N PHE A 26 -9.26 7.87 -8.55
CA PHE A 26 -9.55 6.43 -8.61
C PHE A 26 -8.92 5.78 -9.84
N LEU A 27 -9.04 6.41 -11.02
CA LEU A 27 -8.40 5.88 -12.23
C LEU A 27 -6.87 5.81 -12.08
N GLN A 28 -6.23 6.89 -11.59
CA GLN A 28 -4.77 6.94 -11.38
C GLN A 28 -4.26 5.94 -10.34
N GLU A 29 -5.06 5.62 -9.33
CA GLU A 29 -4.72 4.68 -8.27
C GLU A 29 -4.84 3.21 -8.73
N GLN A 30 -5.86 2.91 -9.54
CA GLN A 30 -6.32 1.54 -9.81
C GLN A 30 -5.85 1.00 -11.17
N ALA A 31 -5.66 1.87 -12.18
CA ALA A 31 -5.23 1.47 -13.52
C ALA A 31 -3.72 1.28 -13.64
N ALA A 32 -3.31 0.48 -14.64
CA ALA A 32 -1.92 0.40 -15.09
C ALA A 32 -1.44 1.73 -15.70
N HIS A 33 -0.14 2.02 -15.60
CA HIS A 33 0.47 3.24 -16.14
C HIS A 33 0.27 3.35 -17.65
N ARG A 34 0.37 2.23 -18.39
CA ARG A 34 0.07 2.16 -19.83
C ARG A 34 -1.36 2.62 -20.16
N PHE A 35 -2.35 2.20 -19.39
CA PHE A 35 -3.76 2.60 -19.57
C PHE A 35 -3.96 4.10 -19.29
N LEU A 36 -3.31 4.62 -18.25
CA LEU A 36 -3.35 6.05 -17.91
C LEU A 36 -2.67 6.93 -18.97
N ALA A 37 -1.61 6.43 -19.61
CA ALA A 37 -0.95 7.11 -20.73
C ALA A 37 -1.90 7.22 -21.94
N GLU A 38 -2.53 6.11 -22.33
CA GLU A 38 -3.44 6.02 -23.48
C GLU A 38 -4.64 6.96 -23.33
N HIS A 39 -5.28 6.97 -22.16
CA HIS A 39 -6.42 7.86 -21.87
C HIS A 39 -6.03 9.30 -21.50
N LYS A 40 -4.74 9.66 -21.53
CA LYS A 40 -4.18 10.97 -21.14
C LYS A 40 -4.54 11.39 -19.72
N LEU A 41 -4.56 10.42 -18.81
CA LEU A 41 -4.90 10.59 -17.39
C LEU A 41 -3.66 10.69 -16.48
N LEU A 42 -2.44 10.62 -17.02
CA LEU A 42 -1.20 10.88 -16.27
C LEU A 42 -1.03 12.36 -15.92
N GLY A 43 -0.36 12.63 -14.79
CA GLY A 43 -0.08 13.97 -14.28
C GLY A 43 -1.02 14.40 -13.13
N GLN A 44 -0.93 15.66 -12.70
CA GLN A 44 -1.66 16.11 -11.51
C GLN A 44 -3.18 16.07 -11.69
N ILE A 45 -3.89 15.43 -10.75
CA ILE A 45 -5.36 15.33 -10.66
C ILE A 45 -6.05 16.68 -10.90
N LYS A 46 -5.50 17.77 -10.33
CA LYS A 46 -6.03 19.14 -10.46
C LYS A 46 -6.00 19.69 -11.89
N ASN A 47 -5.11 19.19 -12.75
CA ASN A 47 -5.00 19.56 -14.17
C ASN A 47 -5.73 18.55 -15.06
N VAL A 48 -5.56 17.25 -14.83
CA VAL A 48 -6.28 16.19 -15.56
C VAL A 48 -7.79 16.36 -15.41
N ALA A 49 -8.31 16.68 -14.21
CA ALA A 49 -9.74 16.95 -14.02
C ALA A 49 -10.24 18.30 -14.60
N LYS A 50 -9.33 19.17 -15.08
CA LYS A 50 -9.69 20.37 -15.87
C LYS A 50 -9.70 20.06 -17.37
N THR A 51 -8.74 19.29 -17.86
CA THR A 51 -8.57 18.97 -19.29
C THR A 51 -9.47 17.81 -19.75
N ALA A 52 -9.79 16.86 -18.87
CA ALA A 52 -10.65 15.73 -19.20
C ALA A 52 -12.15 16.08 -19.12
N SER A 53 -12.88 15.66 -20.15
CA SER A 53 -14.34 15.66 -20.17
C SER A 53 -14.89 14.60 -19.21
N LYS A 54 -16.05 14.85 -18.58
CA LYS A 54 -16.62 13.86 -17.64
C LYS A 54 -16.97 12.54 -18.35
N ASP A 55 -17.40 12.61 -19.61
CA ASP A 55 -17.65 11.45 -20.47
C ASP A 55 -16.37 10.66 -20.83
N GLN A 56 -15.22 11.33 -21.02
CA GLN A 56 -13.92 10.68 -21.18
C GLN A 56 -13.53 9.90 -19.91
N LEU A 57 -13.83 10.44 -18.72
CA LEU A 57 -13.57 9.78 -17.44
C LEU A 57 -14.51 8.58 -17.21
N ILE A 58 -15.79 8.70 -17.59
CA ILE A 58 -16.76 7.58 -17.58
C ILE A 58 -16.30 6.47 -18.53
N THR A 59 -15.85 6.83 -19.73
CA THR A 59 -15.39 5.89 -20.77
C THR A 59 -14.13 5.15 -20.33
N ALA A 60 -13.11 5.87 -19.83
CA ALA A 60 -11.91 5.26 -19.26
C ALA A 60 -12.21 4.38 -18.04
N TYR A 61 -13.19 4.76 -17.20
CA TYR A 61 -13.64 3.91 -16.10
C TYR A 61 -14.31 2.62 -16.60
N ASN A 62 -15.19 2.67 -17.60
CA ASN A 62 -15.75 1.45 -18.19
C ASN A 62 -14.66 0.54 -18.74
N GLN A 63 -13.76 1.10 -19.56
CA GLN A 63 -12.71 0.33 -20.23
C GLN A 63 -11.74 -0.30 -19.21
N LEU A 64 -11.37 0.39 -18.13
CA LEU A 64 -10.52 -0.18 -17.07
C LEU A 64 -11.05 -1.51 -16.51
N PHE A 65 -12.35 -1.59 -16.20
CA PHE A 65 -12.96 -2.82 -15.67
C PHE A 65 -13.24 -3.87 -16.75
N GLU A 66 -13.42 -3.45 -18.01
CA GLU A 66 -13.73 -4.32 -19.14
C GLU A 66 -12.48 -5.00 -19.72
N THR A 67 -11.41 -4.24 -19.97
CA THR A 67 -10.09 -4.76 -20.37
C THR A 67 -9.34 -5.39 -19.20
N LYS A 68 -9.78 -5.11 -17.96
CA LYS A 68 -9.11 -5.48 -16.70
C LYS A 68 -7.67 -4.97 -16.62
N SER A 69 -7.37 -3.82 -17.25
CA SER A 69 -6.07 -3.14 -17.24
C SER A 69 -5.72 -2.47 -15.90
N PHE A 70 -5.97 -3.20 -14.80
CA PHE A 70 -5.61 -2.80 -13.46
C PHE A 70 -4.11 -2.90 -13.25
N LYS A 71 -3.61 -2.09 -12.31
CA LYS A 71 -2.18 -1.93 -11.99
C LYS A 71 -1.43 -3.23 -11.67
N ASP A 72 -2.15 -4.29 -11.27
CA ASP A 72 -1.60 -5.57 -10.83
C ASP A 72 -0.90 -6.36 -11.96
N THR A 73 -1.29 -6.15 -13.24
CA THR A 73 -0.68 -6.90 -14.37
C THR A 73 0.68 -6.34 -14.79
N GLU A 74 0.94 -5.06 -14.52
CA GLU A 74 2.10 -4.32 -15.04
C GLU A 74 3.42 -4.69 -14.33
N SER A 75 3.36 -5.51 -13.27
CA SER A 75 4.55 -6.12 -12.63
C SER A 75 5.12 -7.32 -13.40
N THR A 76 4.45 -7.80 -14.45
CA THR A 76 4.85 -9.05 -15.16
C THR A 76 5.35 -8.85 -16.60
N GLU A 77 5.02 -7.74 -17.28
CA GLU A 77 5.29 -7.59 -18.72
C GLU A 77 6.58 -6.83 -19.08
N GLN A 78 7.15 -6.02 -18.17
CA GLN A 78 8.38 -5.26 -18.47
C GLN A 78 9.68 -6.09 -18.44
N VAL A 79 9.62 -7.38 -18.09
CA VAL A 79 10.79 -8.26 -17.97
C VAL A 79 11.20 -8.87 -19.33
N ALA A 80 10.34 -8.84 -20.34
CA ALA A 80 10.46 -9.71 -21.51
C ALA A 80 11.48 -9.26 -22.59
N GLU A 81 11.52 -7.97 -22.96
CA GLU A 81 11.95 -7.61 -24.34
C GLU A 81 13.21 -6.74 -24.48
N GLN A 82 13.82 -6.24 -23.39
CA GLN A 82 14.99 -5.34 -23.46
C GLN A 82 16.25 -5.86 -22.74
N VAL A 83 16.32 -7.14 -22.40
CA VAL A 83 17.53 -7.79 -21.82
C VAL A 83 18.56 -8.22 -22.87
N LYS A 84 18.99 -7.28 -23.72
CA LYS A 84 20.18 -7.47 -24.59
C LYS A 84 21.10 -6.24 -24.56
N ASN A 85 22.38 -6.54 -24.32
CA ASN A 85 23.58 -5.70 -24.42
C ASN A 85 23.96 -4.77 -23.24
N ILE A 86 25.20 -4.97 -22.75
CA ILE A 86 26.09 -4.02 -22.03
C ILE A 86 25.65 -3.72 -20.57
N LYS A 87 26.20 -4.42 -19.55
CA LYS A 87 27.53 -4.25 -18.91
C LYS A 87 27.70 -2.97 -18.07
N ILE A 88 27.53 -3.16 -16.75
CA ILE A 88 28.26 -2.60 -15.58
C ILE A 88 29.38 -1.58 -15.90
N ASP A 89 29.27 -0.36 -15.35
CA ASP A 89 30.22 0.17 -14.33
C ASP A 89 29.60 1.33 -13.51
N GLU A 90 30.24 1.77 -12.42
CA GLU A 90 29.65 2.66 -11.41
C GLU A 90 30.06 4.15 -11.44
N SER A 91 29.04 5.01 -11.29
CA SER A 91 29.06 6.27 -10.50
C SER A 91 29.59 7.60 -11.10
N GLN A 92 29.09 8.70 -10.48
CA GLN A 92 29.42 10.13 -10.70
C GLN A 92 28.87 10.70 -12.03
N THR A 93 28.27 11.89 -12.13
CA THR A 93 28.41 13.20 -11.44
C THR A 93 27.10 14.01 -11.63
N LYS A 94 26.60 14.92 -10.77
CA LYS A 94 26.74 15.29 -9.33
C LYS A 94 25.74 16.47 -9.07
N MET A 95 25.80 17.18 -7.92
CA MET A 95 25.08 18.45 -7.61
C MET A 95 23.55 18.29 -7.32
N THR A 96 22.92 18.71 -6.20
CA THR A 96 23.25 19.68 -5.10
C THR A 96 23.24 21.14 -5.55
N LYS A 97 22.42 22.07 -5.04
CA LYS A 97 21.21 22.05 -4.18
C LYS A 97 20.26 23.14 -4.75
N SER A 98 18.96 23.30 -4.44
CA SER A 98 18.22 23.59 -3.18
C SER A 98 16.69 23.53 -3.52
N GLU A 99 15.65 23.82 -2.72
CA GLU A 99 15.42 24.15 -1.28
C GLU A 99 13.92 23.89 -0.98
N GLU A 100 13.45 23.50 0.21
CA GLU A 100 14.11 22.73 1.28
C GLU A 100 13.59 21.29 1.20
N VAL A 101 14.48 20.30 1.22
CA VAL A 101 14.14 18.91 0.86
C VAL A 101 13.79 18.06 2.06
N VAL A 102 12.55 17.54 2.10
CA VAL A 102 12.20 16.31 2.84
C VAL A 102 12.19 15.15 1.85
N ASP A 103 12.87 14.07 2.21
CA ASP A 103 13.17 12.95 1.30
C ASP A 103 11.88 12.14 1.02
N GLU A 104 11.25 12.34 -0.14
CA GLU A 104 10.08 11.57 -0.60
C GLU A 104 10.47 10.15 -1.06
N VAL A 105 11.01 9.37 -0.13
CA VAL A 105 11.06 7.90 -0.22
C VAL A 105 9.63 7.37 -0.26
N SER A 106 9.14 7.12 -1.48
CA SER A 106 7.80 6.61 -1.73
C SER A 106 7.50 5.38 -0.86
N PRO A 107 6.33 5.33 -0.19
CA PRO A 107 6.06 4.34 0.84
C PRO A 107 6.04 2.94 0.24
N LYS A 108 7.01 2.10 0.62
CA LYS A 108 7.14 0.71 0.13
C LYS A 108 6.26 -0.25 0.94
N TYR A 109 5.02 0.18 1.20
CA TYR A 109 3.98 -0.58 1.87
C TYR A 109 2.58 -0.19 1.36
N THR A 110 1.67 -1.15 1.30
CA THR A 110 0.26 -0.97 0.94
C THR A 110 -0.59 -1.23 2.18
N LYS A 111 -1.46 -0.28 2.58
CA LYS A 111 -2.38 -0.44 3.72
C LYS A 111 -3.84 -0.55 3.24
N SER A 112 -4.49 -1.66 3.60
CA SER A 112 -5.92 -1.91 3.31
C SER A 112 -6.71 -2.10 4.61
N ILE A 113 -7.65 -1.21 4.92
CA ILE A 113 -8.43 -1.25 6.16
C ILE A 113 -9.59 -2.27 6.03
N LEU A 114 -9.59 -3.35 6.82
CA LEU A 114 -10.70 -4.31 6.91
C LEU A 114 -11.83 -3.78 7.79
N LYS A 115 -11.47 -3.17 8.93
CA LYS A 115 -12.39 -2.67 9.95
C LYS A 115 -11.92 -1.29 10.36
N LYS A 116 -12.73 -0.27 10.08
CA LYS A 116 -12.47 1.11 10.51
C LYS A 116 -12.45 1.15 12.04
N GLY A 117 -11.41 1.76 12.61
CA GLY A 117 -11.37 2.06 14.03
C GLY A 117 -12.15 3.34 14.35
N ASP A 118 -11.89 3.83 15.56
CA ASP A 118 -12.49 5.01 16.19
C ASP A 118 -12.23 6.33 15.42
N LYS A 119 -11.20 6.39 14.55
CA LYS A 119 -10.83 7.55 13.72
C LYS A 119 -10.57 8.88 14.46
N ILE A 120 -10.57 8.90 15.78
CA ILE A 120 -10.19 10.05 16.62
C ILE A 120 -8.81 9.79 17.24
N ASN A 121 -8.65 8.62 17.85
CA ASN A 121 -7.42 8.21 18.53
C ASN A 121 -6.43 7.55 17.55
N PHE A 122 -5.39 8.29 17.14
CA PHE A 122 -4.24 7.80 16.37
C PHE A 122 -2.96 7.88 17.23
N PRO A 123 -2.04 6.90 17.13
CA PRO A 123 -0.82 6.89 17.94
C PRO A 123 0.22 7.85 17.35
N LYS A 124 1.03 8.46 18.21
CA LYS A 124 2.11 9.38 17.83
C LYS A 124 3.47 8.75 18.04
N LYS A 125 4.50 9.43 17.51
CA LYS A 125 5.90 9.03 17.64
C LYS A 125 6.34 9.05 19.11
N GLY A 126 6.50 7.87 19.70
CA GLY A 126 6.91 7.65 21.09
C GLY A 126 5.86 6.93 21.95
N ASP A 127 4.59 6.95 21.52
CA ASP A 127 3.44 6.30 22.17
C ASP A 127 3.59 4.78 22.12
N ILE A 128 3.07 4.08 23.14
CA ILE A 128 3.06 2.62 23.23
C ILE A 128 1.76 2.11 22.60
N VAL A 129 1.86 1.49 21.43
CA VAL A 129 0.72 0.83 20.78
C VAL A 129 0.59 -0.61 21.25
N HIS A 130 -0.65 -1.04 21.50
CA HIS A 130 -1.02 -2.41 21.81
C HIS A 130 -1.76 -3.00 20.62
N CYS A 131 -1.19 -3.98 19.92
CA CYS A 131 -1.83 -4.60 18.75
C CYS A 131 -1.76 -6.13 18.73
N TRP A 132 -2.77 -6.73 18.10
CA TRP A 132 -2.71 -8.10 17.60
C TRP A 132 -2.18 -8.10 16.17
N TYR A 133 -1.44 -9.14 15.78
CA TYR A 133 -0.97 -9.28 14.41
C TYR A 133 -0.78 -10.73 13.97
N THR A 134 -0.80 -10.96 12.66
CA THR A 134 -0.42 -12.22 12.01
C THR A 134 0.35 -11.90 10.72
N GLY A 135 1.63 -12.24 10.67
CA GLY A 135 2.51 -12.12 9.52
C GLY A 135 2.50 -13.37 8.64
N LYS A 136 2.27 -13.19 7.35
CA LYS A 136 2.23 -14.22 6.31
C LYS A 136 3.18 -13.88 5.17
N LEU A 137 3.77 -14.91 4.56
CA LEU A 137 4.48 -14.80 3.28
C LEU A 137 3.47 -14.69 2.13
N GLN A 138 3.94 -14.35 0.94
CA GLN A 138 3.15 -14.31 -0.31
C GLN A 138 2.46 -15.66 -0.64
N ASP A 139 3.05 -16.76 -0.18
CA ASP A 139 2.53 -18.14 -0.24
C ASP A 139 1.34 -18.40 0.71
N GLY A 140 1.02 -17.45 1.61
CA GLY A 140 0.00 -17.60 2.66
C GLY A 140 0.52 -18.27 3.93
N THR A 141 1.67 -18.95 3.88
CA THR A 141 2.41 -19.48 5.03
C THR A 141 2.58 -18.42 6.12
N VAL A 142 2.00 -18.67 7.30
CA VAL A 142 2.16 -17.83 8.52
C VAL A 142 3.57 -18.04 9.07
N PHE A 143 4.36 -16.98 9.15
CA PHE A 143 5.71 -17.02 9.74
C PHE A 143 5.74 -16.53 11.20
N ASP A 144 4.85 -15.60 11.56
CA ASP A 144 4.73 -15.07 12.92
C ASP A 144 3.27 -14.70 13.24
N THR A 145 2.84 -14.85 14.49
CA THR A 145 1.54 -14.37 14.97
C THR A 145 1.50 -14.28 16.50
N ASN A 146 0.92 -13.20 17.02
CA ASN A 146 0.58 -13.08 18.44
C ASN A 146 -0.87 -13.52 18.74
N ILE A 147 -1.66 -13.91 17.73
CA ILE A 147 -3.08 -14.26 17.89
C ILE A 147 -3.22 -15.73 18.32
N GLN A 148 -3.25 -15.98 19.63
CA GLN A 148 -3.43 -17.34 20.15
C GLN A 148 -4.85 -17.87 19.90
N SER A 149 -4.96 -18.87 19.02
CA SER A 149 -6.21 -19.52 18.62
C SER A 149 -6.96 -20.23 19.77
N SER A 150 -6.26 -20.71 20.81
CA SER A 150 -6.88 -21.52 21.86
C SER A 150 -7.69 -20.70 22.87
N SER A 151 -9.02 -20.82 22.85
CA SER A 151 -9.96 -20.10 23.73
C SER A 151 -9.67 -20.24 25.25
N LYS A 152 -9.01 -21.32 25.70
CA LYS A 152 -8.57 -21.47 27.10
C LYS A 152 -7.42 -20.53 27.51
N LYS A 153 -6.59 -20.04 26.57
CA LYS A 153 -5.47 -19.11 26.84
C LYS A 153 -5.77 -17.64 26.50
N LYS A 154 -6.95 -17.30 25.99
CA LYS A 154 -7.34 -15.89 25.72
C LYS A 154 -7.23 -14.97 26.95
N LYS A 155 -7.35 -15.49 28.17
CA LYS A 155 -7.13 -14.72 29.43
C LYS A 155 -5.66 -14.44 29.79
N ALA A 156 -4.71 -15.10 29.12
CA ALA A 156 -3.27 -14.96 29.38
C ALA A 156 -2.48 -14.43 28.16
N SER A 157 -3.13 -14.32 27.00
CA SER A 157 -2.55 -13.71 25.81
C SER A 157 -2.57 -12.19 25.97
N LYS A 158 -1.42 -11.53 25.88
CA LYS A 158 -1.32 -10.06 25.87
C LYS A 158 -1.14 -9.56 24.43
N PRO A 159 -1.72 -8.41 24.04
CA PRO A 159 -1.36 -7.77 22.77
C PRO A 159 0.14 -7.44 22.76
N LEU A 160 0.72 -7.30 21.56
CA LEU A 160 2.10 -6.86 21.45
C LEU A 160 2.14 -5.38 21.78
N SER A 161 2.92 -5.01 22.80
CA SER A 161 3.13 -3.62 23.19
C SER A 161 4.55 -3.14 22.84
N PHE A 162 4.63 -2.04 22.10
CA PHE A 162 5.90 -1.40 21.70
C PHE A 162 5.69 0.07 21.36
N LYS A 163 6.78 0.84 21.34
CA LYS A 163 6.76 2.25 20.95
C LYS A 163 6.82 2.41 19.43
N VAL A 164 5.90 3.19 18.86
CA VAL A 164 5.84 3.50 17.42
C VAL A 164 6.59 4.79 17.07
N GLY A 165 7.02 4.94 15.82
CA GLY A 165 7.75 6.10 15.30
C GLY A 165 9.23 6.16 15.71
N VAL A 166 9.74 5.11 16.34
CA VAL A 166 11.07 5.04 16.98
C VAL A 166 11.92 3.86 16.48
N GLY A 167 11.54 3.23 15.35
CA GLY A 167 12.33 2.16 14.74
C GLY A 167 12.48 0.89 15.59
N LYS A 168 11.50 0.61 16.47
CA LYS A 168 11.42 -0.65 17.24
C LYS A 168 10.88 -1.82 16.43
N VAL A 169 10.25 -1.52 15.29
CA VAL A 169 9.70 -2.47 14.32
C VAL A 169 10.20 -2.10 12.92
N ILE A 170 9.92 -2.95 11.93
CA ILE A 170 10.26 -2.68 10.52
C ILE A 170 9.61 -1.38 10.02
N ARG A 171 10.26 -0.69 9.08
CA ARG A 171 9.83 0.67 8.66
C ARG A 171 8.38 0.72 8.16
N GLY A 172 7.94 -0.29 7.41
CA GLY A 172 6.56 -0.39 6.94
C GLY A 172 5.52 -0.54 8.05
N TRP A 173 5.88 -1.09 9.22
CA TRP A 173 5.02 -1.05 10.40
C TRP A 173 5.01 0.33 11.04
N ASP A 174 6.20 0.91 11.26
CA ASP A 174 6.39 2.16 12.00
C ASP A 174 5.60 3.32 11.34
N GLU A 175 5.59 3.39 10.00
CA GLU A 175 4.80 4.37 9.26
C GLU A 175 3.31 3.99 9.13
N ALA A 176 2.98 2.72 8.88
CA ALA A 176 1.58 2.32 8.73
C ALA A 176 0.75 2.48 10.02
N LEU A 177 1.34 2.18 11.18
CA LEU A 177 0.65 2.26 12.48
C LEU A 177 0.32 3.69 12.89
N LEU A 178 1.17 4.66 12.54
CA LEU A 178 0.87 6.09 12.72
C LEU A 178 -0.41 6.53 11.96
N THR A 179 -0.83 5.78 10.94
CA THR A 179 -2.09 6.01 10.20
C THR A 179 -3.27 5.17 10.72
N MET A 180 -3.06 4.25 11.66
CA MET A 180 -4.13 3.40 12.22
C MET A 180 -4.79 4.06 13.42
N SER A 181 -6.13 3.96 13.50
CA SER A 181 -6.89 4.42 14.66
C SER A 181 -7.13 3.31 15.70
N LYS A 182 -7.44 3.67 16.94
CA LYS A 182 -7.79 2.71 18.00
C LYS A 182 -9.00 1.86 17.59
N GLY A 183 -8.90 0.53 17.75
CA GLY A 183 -9.91 -0.44 17.31
C GLY A 183 -9.88 -0.82 15.82
N GLU A 184 -8.98 -0.22 15.02
CA GLU A 184 -8.86 -0.46 13.58
C GLU A 184 -8.19 -1.80 13.29
N LYS A 185 -8.69 -2.51 12.26
CA LYS A 185 -8.04 -3.69 11.68
C LYS A 185 -7.66 -3.40 10.23
N ALA A 186 -6.39 -3.60 9.89
CA ALA A 186 -5.85 -3.38 8.55
C ALA A 186 -4.93 -4.53 8.13
N ASN A 187 -4.83 -4.76 6.83
CA ASN A 187 -3.80 -5.59 6.23
C ASN A 187 -2.71 -4.68 5.66
N LEU A 188 -1.46 -4.94 6.04
CA LEU A 188 -0.27 -4.29 5.49
C LEU A 188 0.46 -5.27 4.58
N GLU A 189 0.55 -4.96 3.30
CA GLU A 189 1.59 -5.52 2.43
C GLU A 189 2.83 -4.63 2.59
N ILE A 190 4.00 -5.23 2.81
CA ILE A 190 5.25 -4.51 2.99
C ILE A 190 6.30 -5.13 2.07
N GLU A 191 6.89 -4.30 1.22
CA GLU A 191 7.99 -4.71 0.34
C GLU A 191 9.22 -5.12 1.18
N PRO A 192 10.04 -6.06 0.71
CA PRO A 192 11.23 -6.49 1.43
C PRO A 192 12.10 -5.31 1.87
N GLU A 193 12.28 -4.29 1.04
CA GLU A 193 13.10 -3.10 1.34
C GLU A 193 12.70 -2.35 2.61
N TRP A 194 11.42 -2.40 3.03
CA TRP A 194 10.93 -1.80 4.28
C TRP A 194 10.61 -2.85 5.37
N ALA A 195 11.05 -4.09 5.13
CA ALA A 195 11.00 -5.25 6.02
C ALA A 195 12.42 -5.81 6.29
N TYR A 196 12.77 -6.98 5.72
CA TYR A 196 14.05 -7.69 5.93
C TYR A 196 15.01 -7.67 4.72
N GLY A 197 14.64 -6.93 3.67
CA GLY A 197 15.44 -6.62 2.50
C GLY A 197 15.90 -7.81 1.66
N LYS A 198 17.00 -7.59 0.94
CA LYS A 198 17.71 -8.61 0.14
C LYS A 198 18.28 -9.77 0.97
N LYS A 199 18.30 -9.65 2.31
CA LYS A 199 18.80 -10.68 3.24
C LYS A 199 17.72 -11.65 3.70
N GLY A 200 16.46 -11.21 3.79
CA GLY A 200 15.40 -11.98 4.44
C GLY A 200 15.65 -12.18 5.94
N GLN A 201 14.91 -13.09 6.57
CA GLN A 201 15.11 -13.47 7.96
C GLN A 201 15.04 -15.00 8.10
N PRO A 202 16.18 -15.72 8.04
CA PRO A 202 16.19 -17.18 8.01
C PRO A 202 15.63 -17.82 9.29
N ASP A 203 15.80 -17.20 10.47
CA ASP A 203 15.17 -17.63 11.73
C ASP A 203 13.64 -17.76 11.63
N ALA A 204 12.99 -16.80 10.98
CA ALA A 204 11.55 -16.81 10.74
C ALA A 204 11.18 -17.49 9.40
N LYS A 205 12.12 -18.20 8.76
CA LYS A 205 11.97 -18.84 7.43
C LYS A 205 11.56 -17.87 6.31
N ILE A 206 11.85 -16.59 6.46
CA ILE A 206 11.51 -15.54 5.49
C ILE A 206 12.60 -15.48 4.41
N PRO A 207 12.29 -15.80 3.14
CA PRO A 207 13.30 -15.80 2.08
C PRO A 207 13.81 -14.38 1.74
N PRO A 208 14.98 -14.27 1.08
CA PRO A 208 15.50 -12.98 0.62
C PRO A 208 14.53 -12.35 -0.40
N ASN A 209 14.30 -11.03 -0.27
CA ASN A 209 13.32 -10.28 -1.07
C ASN A 209 11.85 -10.72 -0.90
N ALA A 210 11.48 -11.40 0.19
CA ALA A 210 10.07 -11.70 0.48
C ALA A 210 9.26 -10.44 0.77
N LYS A 211 8.13 -10.26 0.06
CA LYS A 211 7.03 -9.41 0.51
C LYS A 211 6.35 -10.03 1.73
N LEU A 212 5.96 -9.20 2.70
CA LEU A 212 5.28 -9.63 3.92
C LEU A 212 3.85 -9.09 3.98
N PHE A 213 2.92 -9.94 4.40
CA PHE A 213 1.51 -9.62 4.54
C PHE A 213 1.12 -9.71 6.02
N PHE A 214 0.98 -8.57 6.69
CA PHE A 214 0.60 -8.50 8.09
C PHE A 214 -0.86 -8.07 8.25
N GLU A 215 -1.70 -8.96 8.76
CA GLU A 215 -2.98 -8.54 9.31
C GLU A 215 -2.74 -8.00 10.72
N ILE A 216 -3.11 -6.74 11.01
CA ILE A 216 -2.93 -6.07 12.31
C ILE A 216 -4.28 -5.54 12.81
N GLU A 217 -4.57 -5.72 14.11
CA GLU A 217 -5.66 -5.06 14.83
C GLU A 217 -5.10 -4.21 15.98
N LEU A 218 -5.29 -2.90 15.95
CA LEU A 218 -4.84 -1.97 16.99
C LEU A 218 -5.87 -1.96 18.12
N VAL A 219 -5.48 -2.40 19.31
CA VAL A 219 -6.35 -2.55 20.48
C VAL A 219 -6.34 -1.28 21.33
N ASP A 220 -5.15 -0.78 21.68
CA ASP A 220 -4.99 0.36 22.59
C ASP A 220 -3.71 1.18 22.31
N ILE A 221 -3.61 2.36 22.93
CA ILE A 221 -2.55 3.36 22.76
C ILE A 221 -2.31 4.03 24.13
N GLU A 222 -1.06 4.07 24.60
CA GLU A 222 -0.60 4.73 25.85
C GLU A 222 0.48 5.79 25.61
#